data_AF-A0A447TES8-F1
#
_entry.id   AF-A0A447TES8-F1
#
_cell.length_a   1.000
_cell.length_b   1.000
_cell.length_c   1.000
_cell.angle_alpha   90.00
_cell.angle_beta   90.00
_cell.angle_gamma   90.00
#
_symmetry.space_group_name_H-M   'P 1'
#
loop_
_entity.id
_entity.type
_entity.pdbx_description
1 polymer ?
#
loop_
_entity_poly.entity_id
_entity_poly.type
_entity_poly.pdbx_seq_one_letter_code
_entity_poly.pdbx_strand_id
1 'polypeptide(L)'
;MLGLDSTMKDQADGYERYFMLRRERLGALERAEIELTLERRRGENDGDAVRIRIRDSGGGFDHPTLMEKLGRQAGGHRHGRGVSLVHALCLSLVYHGSGNEVEAEFRL
;
A
#
# COMPACT_ATOMS: atom_id res chain seq x y z
N MET A 1 5.21 -7.92 -3.81
CA MET A 1 5.27 -9.41 -3.88
C MET A 1 5.00 -10.06 -5.26
N LEU A 2 3.82 -9.91 -5.88
CA LEU A 2 3.45 -10.69 -7.09
C LEU A 2 3.87 -10.07 -8.44
N GLY A 3 4.56 -8.91 -8.43
CA GLY A 3 5.02 -8.23 -9.64
C GLY A 3 3.92 -7.87 -10.65
N LEU A 4 2.70 -7.65 -10.17
CA LEU A 4 1.56 -7.29 -11.01
C LEU A 4 1.49 -5.77 -11.13
N ASP A 5 1.56 -5.27 -12.35
CA ASP A 5 1.34 -3.85 -12.61
C ASP A 5 -0.17 -3.55 -12.54
N SER A 6 -0.54 -2.56 -11.73
CA SER A 6 -1.93 -2.15 -11.60
C SER A 6 -2.46 -1.41 -12.83
N THR A 7 -1.58 -0.86 -13.68
CA THR A 7 -1.95 -0.22 -14.97
C THR A 7 -2.61 -1.21 -15.94
N MET A 8 -2.37 -2.52 -15.75
CA MET A 8 -3.05 -3.57 -16.53
C MET A 8 -4.57 -3.47 -16.44
N LYS A 9 -5.12 -2.94 -15.33
CA LYS A 9 -6.56 -2.81 -15.09
C LYS A 9 -7.24 -1.74 -15.95
N ASP A 10 -6.48 -0.92 -16.66
CA ASP A 10 -7.02 0.13 -17.54
C ASP A 10 -7.43 -0.41 -18.92
N GLN A 11 -7.05 -1.63 -19.27
CA GLN A 11 -7.45 -2.29 -20.52
C GLN A 11 -8.88 -2.86 -20.43
N ALA A 12 -9.52 -3.06 -21.59
CA ALA A 12 -10.91 -3.53 -21.68
C ALA A 12 -11.15 -4.89 -20.96
N ASP A 13 -10.16 -5.77 -20.95
CA ASP A 13 -10.11 -7.08 -20.27
C ASP A 13 -9.19 -7.08 -19.03
N GLY A 14 -8.72 -5.91 -18.62
CA GLY A 14 -7.59 -5.73 -17.70
C GLY A 14 -7.80 -6.33 -16.31
N TYR A 15 -9.03 -6.30 -15.81
CA TYR A 15 -9.37 -6.90 -14.51
C TYR A 15 -9.34 -8.42 -14.56
N GLU A 16 -9.92 -9.05 -15.58
CA GLU A 16 -9.93 -10.50 -15.74
C GLU A 16 -8.50 -11.02 -15.85
N ARG A 17 -7.70 -10.41 -16.72
CA ARG A 17 -6.28 -10.75 -16.89
C ARG A 17 -5.49 -10.58 -15.60
N TYR A 18 -5.71 -9.49 -14.86
CA TYR A 18 -5.08 -9.26 -13.56
C TYR A 18 -5.42 -10.39 -12.56
N PHE A 19 -6.69 -10.81 -12.48
CA PHE A 19 -7.10 -11.87 -11.55
C PHE A 19 -6.56 -13.24 -11.94
N MET A 20 -6.54 -13.58 -13.24
CA MET A 20 -5.92 -14.82 -13.72
C MET A 20 -4.45 -14.88 -13.33
N LEU A 21 -3.69 -13.83 -13.66
CA LEU A 21 -2.25 -13.77 -13.40
C LEU A 21 -1.94 -13.74 -11.90
N ARG A 22 -2.78 -13.07 -11.10
CA ARG A 22 -2.69 -13.10 -9.63
C ARG A 22 -2.86 -14.52 -9.09
N ARG A 23 -3.87 -15.26 -9.57
CA ARG A 23 -4.12 -16.64 -9.12
C ARG A 23 -2.96 -17.55 -9.49
N GLU A 24 -2.47 -17.45 -10.73
CA GLU A 24 -1.32 -18.21 -11.21
C GLU A 24 -0.07 -17.96 -10.37
N ARG A 25 0.33 -16.68 -10.21
CA ARG A 25 1.55 -16.33 -9.47
C ARG A 25 1.45 -16.63 -7.98
N LEU A 26 0.26 -16.53 -7.40
CA LEU A 26 0.03 -16.93 -6.01
C LEU A 26 0.13 -18.45 -5.85
N GLY A 27 -0.36 -19.23 -6.81
CA GLY A 27 -0.24 -20.69 -6.80
C GLY A 27 1.19 -21.20 -6.99
N ALA A 28 2.03 -20.44 -7.71
CA ALA A 28 3.45 -20.73 -7.91
C ALA A 28 4.38 -20.13 -6.83
N LEU A 29 3.83 -19.45 -5.83
CA LEU A 29 4.61 -18.74 -4.81
C LEU A 29 5.16 -19.71 -3.76
N GLU A 30 6.45 -20.01 -3.82
CA GLU A 30 7.09 -20.95 -2.88
C GLU A 30 7.44 -20.32 -1.53
N ARG A 31 7.83 -19.04 -1.52
CA ARG A 31 8.29 -18.33 -0.33
C ARG A 31 7.84 -16.88 -0.35
N ALA A 32 7.26 -16.46 0.75
CA ALA A 32 6.60 -15.18 0.88
C ALA A 32 6.39 -14.84 2.35
N GLU A 33 6.69 -13.61 2.75
CA GLU A 33 6.44 -13.12 4.10
C GLU A 33 5.76 -11.75 4.09
N ILE A 34 4.87 -11.56 5.05
CA ILE A 34 4.28 -10.27 5.39
C ILE A 34 4.38 -10.12 6.92
N GLU A 35 5.05 -9.08 7.37
CA GLU A 35 5.12 -8.69 8.76
C GLU A 35 4.12 -7.55 9.03
N LEU A 36 3.34 -7.68 10.10
CA LEU A 36 2.42 -6.67 10.59
C LEU A 36 2.78 -6.34 12.05
N THR A 37 3.07 -5.07 12.32
CA THR A 37 3.30 -4.56 13.67
C THR A 37 2.21 -3.57 14.03
N LEU A 38 1.64 -3.73 15.22
CA LEU A 38 0.63 -2.82 15.79
C LEU A 38 1.15 -2.29 17.13
N GLU A 39 1.27 -0.98 17.24
CA GLU A 39 1.79 -0.33 18.44
C GLU A 39 0.86 0.80 18.88
N ARG A 40 0.48 0.81 20.15
CA ARG A 40 -0.22 1.96 20.75
C ARG A 40 0.81 3.01 21.17
N ARG A 41 0.65 4.24 20.68
CA ARG A 41 1.41 5.41 21.09
C ARG A 41 0.53 6.23 22.04
N ARG A 42 1.08 6.56 23.22
CA ARG A 42 0.40 7.46 24.16
C ARG A 42 0.93 8.87 23.92
N GLY A 43 0.04 9.77 23.53
CA GLY A 43 0.37 11.19 23.38
C GLY A 43 -0.06 11.97 24.62
N GLU A 44 0.80 12.88 25.10
CA GLU A 44 0.42 13.76 26.22
C GLU A 44 -0.59 14.84 25.77
N ASN A 45 -0.53 15.29 24.51
CA ASN A 45 -1.35 16.41 23.99
C ASN A 45 -2.30 16.03 22.84
N ASP A 46 -1.88 15.16 21.90
CA ASP A 46 -2.65 14.83 20.68
C ASP A 46 -3.57 13.61 20.80
N GLY A 47 -3.71 13.09 22.03
CA GLY A 47 -4.41 11.85 22.33
C GLY A 47 -3.57 10.61 22.03
N ASP A 48 -4.18 9.44 22.25
CA ASP A 48 -3.55 8.19 21.90
C ASP A 48 -3.63 7.95 20.38
N ALA A 49 -2.65 7.23 19.86
CA ALA A 49 -2.62 6.82 18.47
C ALA A 49 -2.24 5.34 18.34
N VAL A 50 -2.53 4.75 17.18
CA VAL A 50 -2.02 3.45 16.78
C VAL A 50 -1.09 3.62 15.58
N ARG A 51 0.14 3.12 15.72
CA ARG A 51 1.07 2.95 14.61
C ARG A 51 0.89 1.55 14.05
N ILE A 52 0.59 1.48 12.77
CA ILE A 52 0.48 0.25 11.99
C ILE A 52 1.65 0.22 11.02
N ARG A 53 2.54 -0.77 11.16
CA ARG A 53 3.65 -1.00 10.22
C ARG A 53 3.41 -2.31 9.47
N ILE A 54 3.54 -2.28 8.16
CA ILE A 54 3.41 -3.45 7.29
C ILE A 54 4.67 -3.54 6.43
N ARG A 55 5.27 -4.74 6.36
CA ARG A 55 6.40 -5.03 5.47
C ARG A 55 6.16 -6.34 4.71
N ASP A 56 6.41 -6.36 3.40
CA ASP A 56 6.40 -7.60 2.60
C ASP A 56 7.79 -7.95 2.04
N SER A 57 8.00 -9.24 1.75
CA SER A 57 9.25 -9.75 1.17
C SER A 57 9.39 -9.48 -0.34
N GLY A 58 8.46 -8.74 -0.95
CA GLY A 58 8.51 -8.39 -2.37
C GLY A 58 9.42 -7.21 -2.70
N GLY A 59 9.66 -6.99 -4.00
CA GLY A 59 10.53 -5.93 -4.50
C GLY A 59 10.03 -4.49 -4.31
N GLY A 60 8.82 -4.28 -3.78
CA GLY A 60 8.23 -2.96 -3.58
C GLY A 60 7.79 -2.27 -4.88
N PHE A 61 7.69 -0.95 -4.86
CA PHE A 61 7.27 -0.08 -5.96
C PHE A 61 7.79 1.36 -5.75
N ASP A 62 7.75 2.18 -6.81
CA ASP A 62 8.16 3.60 -6.78
C ASP A 62 7.21 4.45 -5.92
N HIS A 63 7.42 4.41 -4.60
CA HIS A 63 6.64 5.16 -3.64
C HIS A 63 6.93 6.67 -3.63
N PRO A 64 8.14 7.20 -3.93
CA PRO A 64 8.36 8.64 -4.00
C PRO A 64 7.46 9.30 -5.05
N THR A 65 7.39 8.74 -6.26
CA THR A 65 6.49 9.23 -7.32
C THR A 65 5.02 9.10 -6.92
N LEU A 66 4.64 8.01 -6.23
CA LEU A 66 3.28 7.87 -5.71
C LEU A 66 2.93 8.98 -4.71
N MET A 67 3.83 9.26 -3.76
CA MET A 67 3.59 10.26 -2.73
C MET A 67 3.52 11.69 -3.29
N GLU A 68 4.35 12.02 -4.28
CA GLU A 68 4.27 13.29 -5.00
C GLU A 68 2.91 13.46 -5.69
N LYS A 69 2.39 12.39 -6.32
CA LYS A 69 1.07 12.40 -6.98
C LYS A 69 -0.07 12.60 -5.98
N LEU A 70 0.00 11.96 -4.80
CA LEU A 70 -1.03 12.09 -3.76
C LEU A 70 -1.14 13.53 -3.23
N GLY A 71 -0.02 14.25 -3.14
CA GLY A 71 0.00 15.66 -2.72
C GLY A 71 -0.61 16.65 -3.72
N ARG A 72 -0.77 16.28 -4.99
CA ARG A 72 -1.13 17.18 -6.10
C ARG A 72 -2.60 17.11 -6.57
N GLN A 73 -3.49 16.52 -5.76
CA GLN A 73 -4.91 16.21 -6.01
C GLN A 73 -5.18 14.78 -6.50
N ALA A 74 -6.01 14.06 -5.72
CA ALA A 74 -6.51 12.75 -6.03
C ALA A 74 -7.75 12.83 -6.94
N GLY A 75 -7.62 12.40 -8.20
CA GLY A 75 -8.76 12.29 -9.10
C GLY A 75 -8.39 11.61 -10.42
N GLY A 76 -9.24 10.71 -10.91
CA GLY A 76 -9.18 10.19 -12.28
C GLY A 76 -8.68 8.75 -12.47
N HIS A 77 -8.12 8.09 -11.46
CA HIS A 77 -7.56 6.74 -11.61
C HIS A 77 -8.60 5.67 -11.23
N ARG A 78 -8.88 4.72 -12.13
CA ARG A 78 -9.81 3.60 -11.88
C ARG A 78 -9.26 2.57 -10.88
N HIS A 79 -7.95 2.59 -10.66
CA HIS A 79 -7.20 1.69 -9.79
C HIS A 79 -6.25 2.49 -8.87
N GLY A 80 -5.59 1.83 -7.91
CA GLY A 80 -4.62 2.49 -7.01
C GLY A 80 -5.20 3.36 -5.88
N ARG A 81 -6.53 3.40 -5.71
CA ARG A 81 -7.23 4.25 -4.73
C ARG A 81 -6.96 3.91 -3.26
N GLY A 82 -6.44 2.72 -2.97
CA GLY A 82 -6.22 2.24 -1.60
C GLY A 82 -5.26 3.14 -0.82
N VAL A 83 -4.13 3.51 -1.41
CA VAL A 83 -3.13 4.37 -0.75
C VAL A 83 -3.68 5.78 -0.55
N SER A 84 -4.43 6.31 -1.54
CA SER A 84 -5.10 7.60 -1.42
C SER A 84 -6.09 7.63 -0.26
N LEU A 85 -6.87 6.56 -0.08
CA LEU A 85 -7.82 6.44 1.02
C LEU A 85 -7.10 6.40 2.37
N VAL A 86 -6.06 5.55 2.51
CA VAL A 86 -5.28 5.46 3.74
C VAL A 86 -4.64 6.82 4.08
N HIS A 87 -3.99 7.45 3.10
CA HIS A 87 -3.38 8.78 3.24
C HIS A 87 -4.36 9.85 3.72
N ALA A 88 -5.63 9.78 3.29
CA ALA A 88 -6.67 10.72 3.71
C ALA A 88 -7.20 10.45 5.14
N LEU A 89 -7.00 9.25 5.68
CA LEU A 89 -7.56 8.82 6.97
C LEU A 89 -6.53 8.82 8.10
N CYS A 90 -5.25 8.60 7.79
CA CYS A 90 -4.17 8.57 8.78
C CYS A 90 -3.64 9.98 9.10
N LEU A 91 -3.06 10.13 10.28
CA LEU A 91 -2.27 11.30 10.67
C LEU A 91 -0.97 11.40 9.86
N SER A 92 -0.36 10.25 9.57
CA SER A 92 0.84 10.15 8.73
C SER A 92 0.89 8.83 7.99
N LEU A 93 1.50 8.85 6.80
CA LEU A 93 1.79 7.68 5.97
C LEU A 93 3.20 7.79 5.42
N VAL A 94 4.07 6.86 5.81
CA VAL A 94 5.49 6.87 5.43
C VAL A 94 5.87 5.52 4.84
N TYR A 95 6.39 5.54 3.62
CA TYR A 95 6.97 4.37 2.97
C TYR A 95 8.48 4.34 3.16
N HIS A 96 9.03 3.14 3.27
CA HIS A 96 10.46 2.89 3.49
C HIS A 96 11.02 1.93 2.44
N GLY A 97 12.35 1.90 2.34
CA GLY A 97 13.07 0.95 1.49
C GLY A 97 12.70 1.10 0.02
N SER A 98 12.34 0.00 -0.62
CA SER A 98 11.88 -0.01 -2.02
C SER A 98 10.37 0.16 -2.16
N GLY A 99 9.66 0.61 -1.11
CA GLY A 99 8.20 0.72 -1.08
C GLY A 99 7.48 -0.57 -0.66
N ASN A 100 8.22 -1.55 -0.15
CA ASN A 100 7.68 -2.79 0.43
C ASN A 100 7.47 -2.72 1.95
N GLU A 101 7.77 -1.58 2.57
CA GLU A 101 7.50 -1.29 3.98
C GLU A 101 6.77 0.03 4.10
N VAL A 102 5.72 0.08 4.94
CA VAL A 102 4.89 1.26 5.16
C VAL A 102 4.47 1.37 6.62
N GLU A 103 4.45 2.60 7.12
CA GLU A 103 3.94 2.97 8.42
C GLU A 103 2.79 3.95 8.28
N ALA A 104 1.68 3.67 8.95
CA ALA A 104 0.54 4.56 9.06
C ALA A 104 0.22 4.82 10.53
N GLU A 105 -0.03 6.08 10.89
CA GLU A 105 -0.47 6.45 12.23
C GLU A 105 -1.92 6.91 12.21
N PHE A 106 -2.76 6.33 13.08
CA PHE A 106 -4.17 6.69 13.22
C PHE A 106 -4.45 7.18 14.63
N ARG A 107 -5.23 8.25 14.76
CA ARG A 107 -5.75 8.69 16.05
C ARG A 107 -6.73 7.64 16.61
N LEU A 108 -6.64 7.36 17.91
CA LEU A 108 -7.56 6.50 18.64
C LEU A 108 -8.70 7.30 19.27
#